data_AF-Q4ZSL1-F1
#
_entry.id   AF-Q4ZSL1-F1
#
_cell.length_a   1.000
_cell.length_b   1.000
_cell.length_c   1.000
_cell.angle_alpha   90.00
_cell.angle_beta   90.00
_cell.angle_gamma   90.00
#
_symmetry.space_group_name_H-M   'P 1'
#
loop_
_entity.id
_entity.type
_entity.pdbx_description
1 polymer ?
#
loop_
_entity_poly.entity_id
_entity_poly.type
_entity_poly.pdbx_seq_one_letter_code
_entity_poly.pdbx_strand_id
1 'polypeptide(L)'
;MMTTELSAILRNSAKSSELAAAVREFQRSGGTVCDLGSCRIAPRPPRKEPPPRQTRYNGADHRKYVEEEEDLKLLERIKAMRDLGVSHFQAEKQTGINRTTIRRIVQKYGMDYPSSSRAK
;
A
#
# COMPACT_ATOMS: atom_id res chain seq x y z
N MET A 1 61.71 17.01 19.12
CA MET A 1 60.70 16.96 18.04
C MET A 1 59.87 18.24 18.11
N MET A 2 60.04 19.16 17.15
CA MET A 2 59.32 20.45 17.07
C MET A 2 58.84 20.76 15.62
N THR A 3 59.03 19.82 14.69
CA THR A 3 58.92 20.08 13.25
C THR A 3 57.51 19.85 12.69
N THR A 4 56.74 18.93 13.27
CA THR A 4 55.36 18.62 12.87
C THR A 4 54.39 19.74 13.20
N GLU A 5 54.55 20.37 14.36
CA GLU A 5 53.65 21.43 14.85
C GLU A 5 53.77 22.69 13.98
N LEU A 6 55.00 23.09 13.63
CA LEU A 6 55.23 24.23 12.74
C LEU A 6 54.69 23.99 11.32
N SER A 7 54.74 22.76 10.81
CA SER A 7 54.20 22.45 9.48
C SER A 7 52.67 22.59 9.42
N ALA A 8 51.96 22.24 10.49
CA ALA A 8 50.51 22.40 10.54
C ALA A 8 50.13 23.89 10.60
N ILE A 9 50.87 24.67 11.40
CA ILE A 9 50.66 26.11 11.55
C ILE A 9 50.90 26.84 10.22
N LEU A 10 52.01 26.56 9.54
CA LEU A 10 52.34 27.18 8.25
C LEU A 10 51.33 26.82 7.14
N ARG A 11 50.81 25.59 7.15
CA ARG A 11 49.74 25.18 6.21
C ARG A 11 48.41 25.87 6.52
N ASN A 12 48.09 26.05 7.79
CA ASN A 12 46.89 26.76 8.20
C ASN A 12 46.97 28.26 7.84
N SER A 13 48.12 28.90 8.04
CA SER A 13 48.31 30.32 7.74
C SER A 13 48.13 30.65 6.26
N ALA A 14 48.65 29.79 5.37
CA ALA A 14 48.45 29.94 3.93
C ALA A 14 46.97 29.83 3.57
N LYS A 15 46.29 28.78 4.02
CA LYS A 15 44.86 28.57 3.77
C LYS A 15 43.98 29.69 4.36
N SER A 16 44.31 30.20 5.54
CA SER A 16 43.58 31.31 6.14
C SER A 16 43.75 32.62 5.36
N SER A 17 44.94 32.86 4.77
CA SER A 17 45.20 34.05 3.96
C SER A 17 44.40 34.05 2.65
N GLU A 18 44.32 32.89 1.99
CA GLU A 18 43.52 32.68 0.78
C GLU A 18 42.03 32.88 1.06
N LEU A 19 41.50 32.27 2.12
CA LEU A 19 40.11 32.46 2.54
C LEU A 19 39.81 33.92 2.90
N ALA A 20 40.73 34.61 3.57
CA ALA A 20 40.57 36.02 3.91
C ALA A 20 40.53 36.91 2.66
N ALA A 21 41.33 36.60 1.62
CA ALA A 21 41.27 37.30 0.34
C ALA A 21 39.93 37.09 -0.37
N ALA A 22 39.45 35.85 -0.43
CA ALA A 22 38.15 35.51 -1.03
C ALA A 22 36.97 36.19 -0.31
N VAL A 23 36.97 36.20 1.02
CA VAL A 23 35.94 36.90 1.82
C VAL A 23 35.98 38.41 1.56
N ARG A 24 37.16 39.01 1.42
CA ARG A 24 37.29 40.44 1.09
C ARG A 24 36.79 40.76 -0.31
N GLU A 25 37.05 39.89 -1.30
CA GLU A 25 36.53 40.05 -2.65
C GLU A 25 35.00 39.98 -2.67
N PHE A 26 34.42 39.00 -1.98
CA PHE A 26 32.97 38.84 -1.83
C PHE A 26 32.30 40.04 -1.14
N GLN A 27 32.95 40.60 -0.12
CA GLN A 27 32.48 41.83 0.52
C GLN A 27 32.61 43.06 -0.39
N ARG A 28 33.70 43.17 -1.18
CA ARG A 28 33.88 44.25 -2.16
C ARG A 28 32.85 44.21 -3.27
N SER A 29 32.39 43.03 -3.68
CA SER A 29 31.29 42.87 -4.65
C SER A 29 29.91 43.16 -4.05
N GLY A 30 29.82 43.51 -2.76
CA GLY A 30 28.57 43.85 -2.07
C GLY A 30 27.85 42.67 -1.42
N GLY A 31 28.50 41.51 -1.29
CA GLY A 31 27.94 40.33 -0.63
C GLY A 31 27.96 40.45 0.90
N THR A 32 26.90 39.98 1.56
CA THR A 32 26.81 39.88 3.03
C THR A 32 26.77 38.42 3.46
N VAL A 33 27.56 38.07 4.49
CA VAL A 33 27.54 36.73 5.09
C VAL A 33 26.56 36.76 6.25
N CYS A 34 25.46 36.03 6.14
CA CYS A 34 24.49 35.85 7.22
C CYS A 34 24.70 34.49 7.87
N ASP A 35 24.97 34.48 9.17
CA ASP A 35 24.86 33.26 9.97
C ASP A 35 23.36 32.98 10.20
N LEU A 36 22.90 31.81 9.79
CA LEU A 36 21.49 31.38 9.91
C LEU A 36 21.14 30.97 11.35
N GLY A 37 22.10 31.01 12.27
CA GLY A 37 21.94 30.60 13.65
C GLY A 37 21.79 29.09 13.80
N SER A 38 21.91 28.59 15.03
CA SER A 38 21.74 27.17 15.31
C SER A 38 20.28 26.75 15.05
N CYS A 39 20.04 25.77 14.18
CA CYS A 39 18.74 25.13 14.05
C CYS A 39 18.35 24.51 15.40
N ARG A 40 17.30 25.06 16.05
CA ARG A 40 16.72 24.42 17.24
C ARG A 40 16.03 23.14 16.80
N ILE A 41 16.61 21.99 17.13
CA ILE A 41 15.98 20.68 16.90
C ILE A 41 14.86 20.54 17.94
N ALA A 42 13.66 20.94 17.57
CA ALA A 42 12.48 20.69 18.39
C ALA A 42 12.14 19.19 18.34
N PRO A 43 11.72 18.58 19.46
CA PRO A 43 11.24 17.21 19.46
C PRO A 43 10.02 17.08 18.52
N ARG A 44 9.87 15.91 17.91
CA ARG A 44 8.71 15.64 17.04
C ARG A 44 7.42 15.81 17.85
N PRO A 45 6.37 16.43 17.27
CA PRO A 45 5.08 16.51 17.93
C PRO A 45 4.54 15.10 18.23
N PRO A 46 3.75 14.92 19.31
CA PRO A 46 3.19 13.63 19.66
C PRO A 46 2.29 13.10 18.53
N ARG A 47 2.34 11.79 18.28
CA ARG A 47 1.52 11.12 17.28
C ARG A 47 0.05 11.22 17.69
N LYS A 48 -0.80 11.74 16.79
CA LYS A 48 -2.25 11.64 16.94
C LYS A 48 -2.66 10.18 16.73
N GLU A 49 -3.29 9.56 17.72
CA GLU A 49 -3.84 8.23 17.55
C GLU A 49 -5.05 8.30 16.60
N PRO A 50 -5.16 7.39 15.62
CA PRO A 50 -6.37 7.30 14.81
C PRO A 50 -7.54 6.92 15.72
N PRO A 51 -8.78 7.36 15.41
CA PRO A 51 -9.94 6.95 16.18
C PRO A 51 -10.06 5.42 16.19
N PRO A 52 -10.65 4.83 17.25
CA PRO A 52 -10.89 3.39 17.31
C PRO A 52 -11.58 2.90 16.04
N ARG A 53 -11.08 1.77 15.50
CA ARG A 53 -11.67 1.17 14.31
C ARG A 53 -13.10 0.74 14.63
N GLN A 54 -14.09 1.39 14.00
CA GLN A 54 -15.47 0.93 14.07
C GLN A 54 -15.56 -0.49 13.47
N THR A 55 -16.22 -1.41 14.17
CA THR A 55 -16.48 -2.76 13.67
C THR A 55 -17.38 -2.67 12.44
N ARG A 56 -16.97 -3.26 11.31
CA ARG A 56 -17.79 -3.37 10.09
C ARG A 56 -18.88 -4.44 10.23
N TYR A 57 -19.60 -4.46 11.34
CA TYR A 57 -20.70 -5.40 11.51
C TYR A 57 -21.87 -4.90 10.68
N ASN A 58 -22.19 -5.59 9.57
CA ASN A 58 -23.29 -5.26 8.66
C ASN A 58 -24.69 -5.51 9.27
N GLY A 59 -24.80 -5.66 10.60
CA GLY A 59 -26.04 -5.99 11.28
C GLY A 59 -26.45 -7.47 11.15
N ALA A 60 -27.49 -7.85 11.87
CA ALA A 60 -28.14 -9.15 11.72
C ALA A 60 -28.76 -9.32 10.31
N ASP A 61 -29.05 -8.21 9.63
CA ASP A 61 -29.74 -8.16 8.34
C ASP A 61 -28.88 -8.52 7.13
N HIS A 62 -27.55 -8.69 7.29
CA HIS A 62 -26.70 -9.09 6.15
C HIS A 62 -26.99 -10.52 5.68
N ARG A 63 -27.62 -11.36 6.51
CA ARG A 63 -28.19 -12.65 6.10
C ARG A 63 -29.60 -12.41 5.59
N LYS A 64 -29.74 -11.69 4.47
CA LYS A 64 -31.02 -11.68 3.75
C LYS A 64 -31.39 -13.13 3.42
N TYR A 65 -32.57 -13.56 3.86
CA TYR A 65 -33.16 -14.82 3.41
C TYR A 65 -33.19 -14.79 1.90
N VAL A 66 -32.49 -15.73 1.26
CA VAL A 66 -32.51 -15.83 -0.19
C VAL A 66 -33.87 -16.38 -0.59
N GLU A 67 -34.55 -15.66 -1.49
CA GLU A 67 -35.86 -16.05 -1.99
C GLU A 67 -35.75 -17.35 -2.78
N GLU A 68 -36.57 -18.34 -2.43
CA GLU A 68 -36.48 -19.68 -3.02
C GLU A 68 -36.85 -19.67 -4.51
N GLU A 69 -37.67 -18.71 -4.94
CA GLU A 69 -38.08 -18.54 -6.33
C GLU A 69 -36.91 -18.10 -7.23
N GLU A 70 -36.04 -17.22 -6.73
CA GLU A 70 -34.84 -16.80 -7.44
C GLU A 70 -33.85 -17.96 -7.57
N ASP A 71 -33.73 -18.76 -6.51
CA ASP A 71 -32.92 -19.97 -6.50
C ASP A 71 -33.39 -20.98 -7.54
N LEU A 72 -34.69 -21.15 -7.73
CA LEU A 72 -35.25 -22.04 -8.76
C LEU A 72 -34.92 -21.56 -10.18
N LYS A 73 -35.00 -20.26 -10.45
CA LYS A 73 -34.61 -19.69 -11.76
C LYS A 73 -33.12 -19.88 -12.03
N LEU A 74 -32.28 -19.67 -11.02
CA LEU A 74 -30.84 -19.90 -11.11
C LEU A 74 -30.54 -21.40 -11.26
N LEU A 75 -31.32 -22.27 -10.62
CA LEU A 75 -31.19 -23.72 -10.69
C LEU A 75 -31.33 -24.23 -12.11
N GLU A 76 -32.34 -23.77 -12.86
CA GLU A 76 -32.53 -24.15 -14.27
C GLU A 76 -31.33 -23.77 -15.13
N ARG A 77 -30.80 -22.56 -14.92
CA ARG A 77 -29.61 -22.07 -15.62
C ARG A 77 -28.37 -22.89 -15.27
N ILE A 78 -28.20 -23.22 -13.99
CA ILE A 78 -27.13 -24.06 -13.48
C ILE A 78 -27.22 -25.49 -14.06
N LYS A 79 -28.42 -26.09 -14.13
CA LYS A 79 -28.65 -27.40 -14.78
C LYS A 79 -28.20 -27.41 -16.23
N ALA A 80 -28.59 -26.40 -17.00
CA ALA A 80 -28.16 -26.28 -18.40
C ALA A 80 -26.62 -26.28 -18.54
N MET A 81 -25.91 -25.59 -17.65
CA MET A 81 -24.44 -25.61 -17.65
C MET A 81 -23.86 -26.96 -17.24
N ARG A 82 -24.49 -27.65 -16.30
CA ARG A 82 -24.06 -29.00 -15.88
C ARG A 82 -24.20 -30.00 -17.02
N ASP A 83 -25.28 -29.93 -17.79
CA ASP A 83 -25.52 -30.83 -18.92
C ASP A 83 -24.55 -30.55 -20.09
N LEU A 84 -24.07 -29.31 -20.22
CA LEU A 84 -22.94 -28.96 -21.10
C LEU A 84 -21.59 -29.51 -20.63
N GLY A 85 -21.52 -30.11 -19.43
CA GLY A 85 -20.30 -30.69 -18.87
C GLY A 85 -19.26 -29.68 -18.42
N VAL A 86 -19.63 -28.40 -18.27
CA VAL A 86 -18.68 -27.37 -17.82
C VAL A 86 -18.46 -27.47 -16.32
N SER A 87 -17.27 -27.08 -15.86
CA SER A 87 -16.99 -27.01 -14.41
C SER A 87 -17.68 -25.81 -13.75
N HIS A 88 -17.84 -25.84 -12.43
CA HIS A 88 -18.37 -24.70 -11.66
C HIS A 88 -17.70 -23.35 -11.98
N PHE A 89 -16.39 -23.35 -12.21
CA PHE A 89 -15.63 -22.13 -12.51
C PHE A 89 -15.93 -21.57 -13.91
N GLN A 90 -16.17 -22.47 -14.87
CA GLN A 90 -16.61 -22.06 -16.20
C GLN A 90 -18.06 -21.59 -16.18
N ALA A 91 -18.92 -22.25 -15.40
CA ALA A 91 -20.31 -21.84 -15.20
C ALA A 91 -20.41 -20.40 -14.64
N GLU A 92 -19.56 -20.02 -13.68
CA GLU A 92 -19.46 -18.64 -13.19
C GLU A 92 -19.16 -17.66 -14.32
N LYS A 93 -18.14 -17.95 -15.13
CA LYS A 93 -17.73 -17.08 -16.26
C LYS A 93 -18.80 -16.98 -17.35
N GLN A 94 -19.53 -18.05 -17.61
CA GLN A 94 -20.52 -18.12 -18.68
C GLN A 94 -21.89 -17.57 -18.27
N THR A 95 -22.30 -17.74 -17.01
CA THR A 95 -23.61 -17.31 -16.52
C THR A 95 -23.59 -15.95 -15.83
N GLY A 96 -22.42 -15.45 -15.41
CA GLY A 96 -22.27 -14.23 -14.63
C GLY A 96 -22.78 -14.38 -13.19
N ILE A 97 -23.14 -15.59 -12.76
CA ILE A 97 -23.60 -15.88 -11.41
C ILE A 97 -22.37 -16.08 -10.51
N ASN A 98 -22.38 -15.44 -9.33
CA ASN A 98 -21.27 -15.54 -8.37
C ASN A 98 -21.02 -17.00 -7.94
N ARG A 99 -19.75 -17.39 -7.85
CA ARG A 99 -19.34 -18.72 -7.37
C ARG A 99 -19.99 -19.13 -6.03
N THR A 100 -20.13 -18.19 -5.10
CA THR A 100 -20.71 -18.49 -3.78
C THR A 100 -22.18 -18.85 -3.86
N THR A 101 -22.95 -18.21 -4.75
CA THR A 101 -24.37 -18.51 -4.95
C THR A 101 -24.55 -19.83 -5.69
N ILE A 102 -23.74 -20.11 -6.72
CA ILE A 102 -23.73 -21.43 -7.40
C ILE A 102 -23.45 -22.54 -6.37
N ARG A 103 -22.40 -22.41 -5.56
CA ARG A 103 -22.04 -23.42 -4.55
C ARG A 103 -23.17 -23.63 -3.54
N ARG A 104 -23.81 -22.56 -3.07
CA ARG A 104 -24.93 -22.64 -2.13
C ARG A 104 -26.12 -23.39 -2.73
N ILE A 105 -26.51 -23.06 -3.96
CA ILE A 105 -27.65 -23.69 -4.66
C ILE A 105 -27.37 -25.18 -4.90
N VAL A 106 -26.16 -25.50 -5.35
CA VAL A 106 -25.74 -26.89 -5.63
C VAL A 106 -25.78 -27.73 -4.35
N GLN A 107 -25.35 -27.18 -3.22
CA GLN A 107 -25.47 -27.83 -1.91
C GLN A 107 -26.92 -27.95 -1.43
N LYS A 108 -27.75 -26.91 -1.60
CA LYS A 108 -29.16 -26.89 -1.17
C LYS A 108 -30.01 -27.92 -1.94
N TYR A 109 -29.80 -28.04 -3.25
CA TYR A 109 -30.59 -28.91 -4.14
C TYR A 109 -29.90 -30.23 -4.51
N GLY A 110 -28.76 -30.54 -3.88
CA GLY A 110 -28.08 -31.83 -4.03
C GLY A 110 -27.60 -32.15 -5.44
N MET A 111 -27.10 -31.14 -6.17
CA MET A 111 -26.50 -31.35 -7.49
C MET A 111 -24.99 -31.50 -7.42
N ASP A 112 -24.41 -32.13 -8.45
CA ASP A 112 -22.97 -32.30 -8.56
C ASP A 112 -22.49 -31.85 -9.94
N TYR A 113 -21.33 -31.21 -9.96
CA TYR A 113 -20.67 -30.75 -11.17
C TYR A 113 -19.40 -31.56 -11.40
N PRO A 114 -19.01 -31.79 -12.67
CA PRO A 114 -17.71 -32.37 -12.96
C PRO A 114 -16.63 -31.50 -12.32
N SER A 115 -15.85 -32.13 -11.43
CA SER A 115 -14.70 -31.48 -10.80
C SER A 115 -13.78 -30.98 -11.90
N SER A 116 -13.43 -29.70 -11.85
CA SER A 116 -12.36 -29.16 -12.67
C SER A 116 -11.09 -29.90 -12.27
N SER A 117 -10.70 -30.93 -13.01
CA SER A 117 -9.35 -31.45 -12.90
C SER A 117 -8.45 -30.27 -13.26
N ARG A 118 -7.82 -29.66 -12.26
CA ARG A 118 -6.67 -28.80 -12.50
C ARG A 118 -5.62 -29.74 -13.08
N ALA A 119 -5.55 -29.82 -14.40
CA ALA A 119 -4.41 -30.41 -15.06
C ALA A 119 -3.17 -29.72 -14.46
N LYS A 120 -2.30 -30.55 -13.87
CA LYS A 120 -1.14 -30.12 -13.09
C LYS A 120 -0.03 -29.67 -14.01
#